data_AF-A0A963Y6H7-F1
#
_entry.id   AF-A0A963Y6H7-F1
#
_cell.length_a   1.000
_cell.length_b   1.000
_cell.length_c   1.000
_cell.angle_alpha   90.00
_cell.angle_beta   90.00
_cell.angle_gamma   90.00
#
_symmetry.space_group_name_H-M   'P 1'
#
loop_
_entity.id
_entity.type
_entity.pdbx_description
1 polymer ?
#
loop_
_entity_poly.entity_id
_entity_poly.type
_entity_poly.pdbx_seq_one_letter_code
_entity_poly.pdbx_strand_id
1 'polypeptide(L)'
;ALWRDPGARVVPIWRGKPSVDGSAALGWVATDHPALVSAGEPAIFIGLDDGGPRFALDLSGWAPADGGASDPGAFLDATEQRHPDLPADHRFVELRGVMADLSPRDAECAATARALIGWHGSHRFCSACGARSEVAMAGWQRICGACGA
;
A
#
# COMPACT_ATOMS: atom_id res chain seq x y z
N ALA A 1 4.15 6.76 19.67
CA ALA A 1 3.27 6.13 18.67
C ALA A 1 4.15 5.46 17.62
N LEU A 2 3.82 4.26 17.16
CA LEU A 2 4.66 3.41 16.30
C LEU A 2 5.11 4.10 15.00
N TRP A 3 4.35 5.07 14.48
CA TRP A 3 4.70 5.86 13.29
C TRP A 3 5.99 6.68 13.44
N ARG A 4 6.30 7.14 14.65
CA ARG A 4 7.50 7.95 14.94
C ARG A 4 8.70 7.10 15.35
N ASP A 5 8.57 5.78 15.30
CA ASP A 5 9.69 4.88 15.56
C ASP A 5 10.74 5.04 14.45
N PRO A 6 12.04 5.19 14.74
CA PRO A 6 13.08 5.32 13.71
C PRO A 6 13.20 4.11 12.77
N GLY A 7 12.78 2.92 13.24
CA GLY A 7 12.67 1.69 12.47
C GLY A 7 11.35 1.53 11.73
N ALA A 8 10.40 2.46 11.88
CA ALA A 8 9.15 2.43 11.14
C ALA A 8 9.41 2.54 9.65
N ARG A 9 8.82 1.63 8.87
CA ARG A 9 8.91 1.62 7.41
C ARG A 9 7.53 1.51 6.78
N VAL A 10 7.39 2.12 5.62
CA VAL A 10 6.18 2.15 4.81
C VAL A 10 6.45 1.44 3.49
N VAL A 11 5.56 0.55 3.07
CA VAL A 11 5.51 0.07 1.67
C VAL A 11 4.47 0.89 0.91
N PRO A 12 4.88 1.68 -0.10
CA PRO A 12 3.97 2.33 -1.02
C PRO A 12 3.24 1.31 -1.91
N ILE A 13 1.93 1.45 -2.04
CA ILE A 13 1.11 0.70 -3.01
C ILE A 13 0.51 1.69 -4.01
N TRP A 14 0.70 1.45 -5.31
CA TRP A 14 0.08 2.26 -6.36
C TRP A 14 -0.91 1.39 -7.15
N ARG A 15 -2.21 1.71 -7.07
CA ARG A 15 -3.28 1.00 -7.79
C ARG A 15 -3.21 -0.54 -7.67
N GLY A 16 -2.86 -1.01 -6.47
CA GLY A 16 -2.72 -2.44 -6.14
C GLY A 16 -1.35 -3.06 -6.44
N LYS A 17 -0.42 -2.28 -7.00
CA LYS A 17 0.96 -2.68 -7.30
C LYS A 17 1.89 -2.22 -6.18
N PRO A 18 2.53 -3.13 -5.42
CA PRO A 18 3.50 -2.73 -4.41
C PRO A 18 4.77 -2.18 -5.04
N SER A 19 5.43 -1.27 -4.31
CA SER A 19 6.79 -0.88 -4.63
C SER A 19 7.74 -2.02 -4.30
N VAL A 20 8.64 -2.35 -5.22
CA VAL A 20 9.78 -3.25 -5.05
C VAL A 20 11.07 -2.52 -5.41
N ASP A 21 12.18 -2.89 -4.79
CA ASP A 21 13.50 -2.31 -5.07
C ASP A 21 14.27 -3.08 -6.17
N GLY A 22 15.51 -2.65 -6.47
CA GLY A 22 16.36 -3.28 -7.47
C GLY A 22 16.85 -4.69 -7.11
N SER A 23 16.67 -5.12 -5.85
CA SER A 23 17.06 -6.44 -5.34
C SER A 23 15.91 -7.45 -5.33
N ALA A 24 14.74 -7.05 -5.85
CA ALA A 24 13.50 -7.83 -5.77
C ALA A 24 13.02 -8.04 -4.31
N ALA A 25 13.31 -7.10 -3.41
CA ALA A 25 12.66 -6.97 -2.11
C ALA A 25 11.56 -5.90 -2.17
N LEU A 26 10.73 -5.80 -1.12
CA LEU A 26 9.78 -4.70 -1.01
C LEU A 26 10.51 -3.36 -0.89
N GLY A 27 10.03 -2.37 -1.66
CA GLY A 27 10.57 -1.01 -1.71
C GLY A 27 10.14 -0.18 -0.50
N TRP A 28 10.68 -0.52 0.66
CA TRP A 28 10.41 0.15 1.93
C TRP A 28 10.98 1.57 1.98
N VAL A 29 10.22 2.51 2.53
CA VAL A 29 10.68 3.89 2.78
C VAL A 29 10.43 4.33 4.22
N ALA A 30 11.11 5.37 4.68
CA ALA A 30 10.87 5.99 5.99
C ALA A 30 9.49 6.66 6.06
N THR A 31 8.97 6.88 7.27
CA THR A 31 7.63 7.46 7.48
C THR A 31 7.53 8.96 7.15
N ASP A 32 8.66 9.65 7.01
CA ASP A 32 8.77 11.05 6.59
C ASP A 32 9.21 11.22 5.13
N HIS A 33 9.25 10.12 4.36
CA HIS A 33 9.73 10.14 2.99
C HIS A 33 8.85 11.03 2.08
N PRO A 34 9.44 11.92 1.23
CA PRO A 34 8.69 12.91 0.44
C PRO A 34 7.60 12.33 -0.47
N ALA A 35 7.84 11.15 -1.05
CA ALA A 35 6.85 10.45 -1.88
C ALA A 35 5.53 10.14 -1.16
N LEU A 36 5.50 10.14 0.17
CA LEU A 36 4.31 9.85 0.97
C LEU A 36 3.40 11.08 1.17
N VAL A 37 3.84 12.29 0.82
CA VAL A 37 3.08 13.53 1.04
C VAL A 37 1.76 13.55 0.26
N SER A 38 1.72 12.90 -0.90
CA SER A 38 0.52 12.77 -1.74
C SER A 38 -0.28 11.49 -1.47
N ALA A 39 0.13 10.67 -0.49
CA ALA A 39 -0.53 9.42 -0.20
C ALA A 39 -1.94 9.63 0.38
N GLY A 40 -2.86 8.75 0.02
CA GLY A 40 -4.20 8.71 0.61
C GLY A 40 -4.14 8.24 2.06
N GLU A 41 -4.91 8.91 2.93
CA GLU A 41 -5.11 8.45 4.30
C GLU A 41 -6.18 7.34 4.39
N PRO A 42 -6.06 6.42 5.35
CA PRO A 42 -5.04 6.37 6.41
C PRO A 42 -3.86 5.44 6.10
N ALA A 43 -2.73 5.69 6.78
CA ALA A 43 -1.66 4.69 6.89
C ALA A 43 -2.18 3.44 7.61
N ILE A 44 -1.94 2.27 7.01
CA ILE A 44 -2.38 0.97 7.54
C ILE A 44 -1.21 0.34 8.26
N PHE A 45 -1.36 0.00 9.53
CA PHE A 45 -0.36 -0.77 10.26
C PHE A 45 -0.47 -2.24 9.85
N ILE A 46 0.59 -2.82 9.29
CA ILE A 46 0.58 -4.20 8.78
C ILE A 46 1.39 -5.16 9.65
N GLY A 47 2.01 -4.67 10.72
CA GLY A 47 2.62 -5.51 11.75
C GLY A 47 3.94 -4.98 12.29
N LEU A 48 4.55 -5.79 13.14
CA LEU A 48 5.93 -5.61 13.60
C LEU A 48 6.82 -6.60 12.86
N ASP A 49 8.08 -6.21 12.72
CA ASP A 49 9.14 -7.00 12.14
C ASP A 49 10.44 -6.69 12.90
N ASP A 50 11.51 -7.47 12.70
CA ASP A 50 12.76 -7.33 13.45
C ASP A 50 13.36 -5.92 13.33
N GLY A 51 13.12 -5.26 12.20
CA GLY A 51 13.56 -3.88 11.94
C GLY A 51 12.58 -2.78 12.42
N GLY A 52 11.49 -3.13 13.09
CA GLY A 52 10.51 -2.18 13.62
C GLY A 52 9.12 -2.23 12.97
N PRO A 53 8.27 -1.22 13.23
CA PRO A 53 6.90 -1.18 12.71
C PRO A 53 6.82 -1.14 11.18
N ARG A 54 5.81 -1.79 10.61
CA ARG A 54 5.53 -1.78 9.17
C ARG A 54 4.16 -1.18 8.90
N PHE A 55 4.13 -0.33 7.88
CA PHE A 55 2.92 0.33 7.40
C PHE A 55 2.77 0.16 5.89
N ALA A 56 1.54 0.31 5.40
CA ALA A 56 1.23 0.45 3.99
C ALA A 56 0.50 1.78 3.75
N LEU A 57 0.82 2.42 2.62
CA LEU A 57 0.14 3.64 2.18
C LEU A 57 -0.26 3.54 0.71
N ASP A 58 -1.43 4.10 0.40
CA ASP A 58 -1.96 4.15 -0.95
C ASP A 58 -1.46 5.41 -1.68
N LEU A 59 -0.69 5.23 -2.75
CA LEU A 59 -0.20 6.30 -3.62
C LEU A 59 -1.03 6.38 -4.91
N SER A 60 -2.20 5.75 -5.00
CA SER A 60 -3.04 5.75 -6.21
C SER A 60 -3.48 7.14 -6.70
N GLY A 61 -3.34 8.19 -5.87
CA GLY A 61 -3.57 9.59 -6.23
C GLY A 61 -2.48 10.19 -7.12
N TRP A 62 -1.28 9.62 -7.15
CA TRP A 62 -0.22 10.02 -8.07
C TRP A 62 -0.44 9.45 -9.48
N ALA A 63 -0.15 10.25 -10.49
CA ALA A 63 -0.20 9.87 -11.90
C ALA A 63 1.17 10.06 -12.55
N PRO A 64 1.71 9.06 -13.26
CA PRO A 64 2.95 9.19 -14.04
C PRO A 64 2.82 10.26 -15.14
N ALA A 65 3.92 10.96 -15.43
CA ALA A 65 3.94 12.05 -16.41
C ALA A 65 3.67 11.60 -17.86
N ASP A 66 3.99 10.34 -18.17
CA ASP A 66 3.75 9.70 -19.47
C ASP A 66 2.33 9.10 -19.60
N GLY A 67 1.44 9.40 -18.65
CA GLY A 67 0.08 8.87 -18.63
C GLY A 67 -0.06 7.52 -17.92
N GLY A 68 1.05 6.89 -17.52
CA GLY A 68 1.04 5.76 -16.60
C GLY A 68 0.26 4.56 -17.11
N ALA A 69 0.61 4.10 -18.32
CA ALA A 69 0.01 2.91 -18.91
C ALA A 69 0.02 1.76 -17.89
N SER A 70 -1.18 1.24 -17.62
CA SER A 70 -1.44 0.05 -16.80
C SER A 70 -2.52 -0.73 -17.50
N ASP A 71 -2.51 -2.05 -17.39
CA ASP A 71 -3.60 -2.90 -17.88
C ASP A 71 -4.26 -3.67 -16.73
N PRO A 72 -5.21 -3.05 -16.00
CA PRO A 72 -5.91 -3.70 -14.91
C PRO A 72 -6.79 -4.88 -15.36
N GLY A 73 -7.11 -4.98 -16.66
CA GLY A 73 -7.91 -6.04 -17.24
C GLY A 73 -7.10 -7.28 -17.61
N ALA A 74 -5.78 -7.13 -17.77
CA ALA A 74 -4.90 -8.25 -18.04
C ALA A 74 -4.87 -9.24 -16.87
N PHE A 75 -4.77 -10.52 -17.21
CA PHE A 75 -4.44 -11.52 -16.20
C PHE A 75 -3.09 -11.23 -15.55
N LEU A 76 -2.13 -10.57 -16.20
CA LEU A 76 -0.87 -10.14 -15.60
C LEU A 76 -0.47 -8.79 -16.19
N ASP A 77 -0.53 -7.73 -15.38
CA ASP A 77 -0.08 -6.39 -15.79
C ASP A 77 1.45 -6.32 -15.75
N ALA A 78 2.09 -6.46 -16.91
CA ALA A 78 3.55 -6.41 -17.07
C ALA A 78 4.13 -4.99 -17.06
N THR A 79 3.29 -3.94 -16.93
CA THR A 79 3.78 -2.56 -16.86
C THR A 79 4.54 -2.34 -15.55
N GLU A 80 5.40 -1.33 -15.52
CA GLU A 80 6.08 -0.90 -14.30
C GLU A 80 6.02 0.62 -14.22
N GLN A 81 5.77 1.16 -13.02
CA GLN A 81 5.72 2.61 -12.80
C GLN A 81 6.78 3.03 -11.79
N ARG A 82 7.40 4.19 -12.01
CA ARG A 82 8.45 4.74 -11.14
C ARG A 82 8.02 6.11 -10.64
N HIS A 83 7.90 6.26 -9.33
CA HIS A 83 7.60 7.57 -8.73
C HIS A 83 8.88 8.41 -8.68
N PRO A 84 8.87 9.69 -9.11
CA PRO A 84 10.07 10.52 -9.20
C PRO A 84 10.77 10.74 -7.84
N ASP A 85 10.00 10.79 -6.75
CA ASP A 85 10.57 10.99 -5.41
C ASP A 85 11.03 9.69 -4.72
N LEU A 86 10.69 8.50 -5.25
CA LEU A 86 11.19 7.23 -4.70
C LEU A 86 12.63 6.98 -5.18
N PRO A 87 13.41 6.13 -4.48
CA PRO A 87 14.72 5.71 -4.96
C PRO A 87 14.66 5.19 -6.40
N ALA A 88 15.70 5.47 -7.20
CA ALA A 88 15.68 5.27 -8.65
C ALA A 88 15.46 3.82 -9.09
N ASP A 89 15.88 2.86 -8.27
CA ASP A 89 15.72 1.43 -8.50
C ASP A 89 14.35 0.90 -8.04
N HIS A 90 13.55 1.71 -7.33
CA HIS A 90 12.19 1.35 -6.95
C HIS A 90 11.23 1.41 -8.14
N ARG A 91 10.27 0.49 -8.15
CA ARG A 91 9.22 0.41 -9.17
C ARG A 91 7.97 -0.24 -8.60
N PHE A 92 6.80 0.15 -9.11
CA PHE A 92 5.52 -0.49 -8.83
C PHE A 92 5.30 -1.62 -9.82
N VAL A 93 5.09 -2.83 -9.31
CA VAL A 93 5.01 -4.06 -10.11
C VAL A 93 3.74 -4.84 -9.78
N GLU A 94 3.28 -5.68 -10.71
CA GLU A 94 2.17 -6.57 -10.38
C GLU A 94 2.62 -7.65 -9.40
N LEU A 95 1.95 -7.70 -8.24
CA LEU A 95 2.30 -8.54 -7.11
C LEU A 95 2.41 -10.01 -7.52
N ARG A 96 1.42 -10.57 -8.21
CA ARG A 96 1.44 -11.99 -8.60
C ARG A 96 2.65 -12.36 -9.46
N GLY A 97 3.16 -11.41 -10.25
CA GLY A 97 4.34 -11.62 -11.10
C GLY A 97 5.64 -11.74 -10.30
N VAL A 98 5.70 -11.13 -9.11
CA VAL A 98 6.93 -11.07 -8.28
C VAL A 98 6.85 -11.87 -6.99
N MET A 99 5.69 -12.46 -6.65
CA MET A 99 5.49 -13.22 -5.40
C MET A 99 6.54 -14.32 -5.16
N ALA A 100 7.03 -14.96 -6.23
CA ALA A 100 8.01 -16.04 -6.13
C ALA A 100 9.45 -15.54 -5.92
N ASP A 101 9.72 -14.27 -6.25
CA ASP A 101 11.04 -13.65 -6.09
C ASP A 101 11.18 -12.98 -4.72
N LEU A 102 10.06 -12.58 -4.10
CA LEU A 102 10.04 -12.00 -2.78
C LEU A 102 10.44 -13.02 -1.71
N SER A 103 11.09 -12.53 -0.64
CA SER A 103 11.23 -13.31 0.59
C SER A 103 9.84 -13.68 1.14
N PRO A 104 9.69 -14.80 1.87
CA PRO A 104 8.39 -15.16 2.47
C PRO A 104 7.79 -14.03 3.32
N ARG A 105 8.64 -13.27 4.02
CA ARG A 105 8.21 -12.16 4.87
C ARG A 105 7.73 -10.96 4.05
N ASP A 106 8.46 -10.61 3.00
CA ASP A 106 8.05 -9.54 2.08
C ASP A 106 6.77 -9.92 1.33
N ALA A 107 6.63 -11.18 0.91
CA ALA A 107 5.43 -11.69 0.26
C ALA A 107 4.19 -11.58 1.17
N GLU A 108 4.32 -11.92 2.46
CA GLU A 108 3.27 -11.74 3.46
C GLU A 108 2.88 -10.26 3.61
N CYS A 109 3.88 -9.37 3.75
CA CYS A 109 3.66 -7.93 3.90
C CYS A 109 2.99 -7.35 2.66
N ALA A 110 3.45 -7.71 1.46
CA ALA A 110 2.92 -7.25 0.18
C ALA A 110 1.47 -7.68 -0.01
N ALA A 111 1.16 -8.94 0.26
CA ALA A 111 -0.19 -9.48 0.16
C ALA A 111 -1.15 -8.78 1.13
N THR A 112 -0.72 -8.60 2.39
CA THR A 112 -1.50 -7.91 3.43
C THR A 112 -1.76 -6.45 3.06
N ALA A 113 -0.71 -5.72 2.66
CA ALA A 113 -0.79 -4.32 2.25
C ALA A 113 -1.76 -4.13 1.08
N ARG A 114 -1.61 -4.93 0.02
CA ARG A 114 -2.49 -4.89 -1.16
C ARG A 114 -3.94 -5.20 -0.79
N ALA A 115 -4.17 -6.22 0.05
CA ALA A 115 -5.51 -6.63 0.46
C ALA A 115 -6.22 -5.52 1.26
N LEU A 116 -5.58 -4.96 2.28
CA LEU A 116 -6.18 -3.94 3.15
C LEU A 116 -6.43 -2.63 2.40
N ILE A 117 -5.49 -2.16 1.58
CA ILE A 117 -5.67 -0.98 0.74
C ILE A 117 -6.81 -1.19 -0.26
N GLY A 118 -6.83 -2.34 -0.95
CA GLY A 118 -7.90 -2.69 -1.88
C GLY A 118 -9.29 -2.77 -1.22
N TRP A 119 -9.36 -3.35 -0.03
CA TRP A 119 -10.59 -3.41 0.77
C TRP A 119 -11.06 -2.01 1.14
N HIS A 120 -10.19 -1.13 1.64
CA HIS A 120 -10.55 0.24 1.96
C HIS A 120 -11.00 1.06 0.75
N GLY A 121 -10.42 0.86 -0.43
CA GLY A 121 -10.86 1.51 -1.66
C GLY A 121 -12.28 1.11 -2.08
N SER A 122 -12.62 -0.17 -1.92
CA SER A 122 -13.90 -0.75 -2.37
C SER A 122 -15.02 -0.71 -1.32
N HIS A 123 -14.71 -0.70 -0.02
CA HIS A 123 -15.69 -0.82 1.08
C HIS A 123 -15.84 0.47 1.90
N ARG A 124 -16.01 1.59 1.19
CA ARG A 124 -16.08 2.93 1.82
C ARG A 124 -17.41 3.22 2.53
N PHE A 125 -18.44 2.41 2.30
CA PHE A 125 -19.78 2.58 2.84
C PHE A 125 -20.23 1.32 3.59
N CYS A 126 -21.05 1.50 4.62
CA CYS A 126 -21.61 0.44 5.45
C CYS A 126 -22.55 -0.43 4.61
N SER A 127 -22.32 -1.74 4.62
CA SER A 127 -23.17 -2.71 3.94
C SER A 127 -24.57 -2.83 4.55
N ALA A 128 -24.74 -2.45 5.83
CA ALA A 128 -26.03 -2.52 6.52
C ALA A 128 -26.93 -1.30 6.25
N CYS A 129 -26.38 -0.08 6.25
CA CYS A 129 -27.18 1.15 6.17
C CYS A 129 -26.77 2.14 5.07
N GLY A 130 -25.71 1.85 4.30
CA GLY A 130 -25.23 2.68 3.20
C GLY A 130 -24.47 3.96 3.60
N ALA A 131 -24.40 4.30 4.88
CA ALA A 131 -23.63 5.47 5.35
C ALA A 131 -22.12 5.25 5.18
N ARG A 132 -21.33 6.33 5.02
CA ARG A 132 -19.88 6.23 4.95
C ARG A 132 -19.33 5.65 6.27
N SER A 133 -18.50 4.62 6.18
CA SER A 133 -17.79 4.06 7.33
C SER A 133 -16.41 4.70 7.48
N GLU A 134 -15.89 4.73 8.70
CA GLU A 134 -14.58 5.29 9.04
C GLU A 134 -13.59 4.16 9.29
N VAL A 135 -12.33 4.37 8.95
CA VAL A 135 -11.27 3.38 9.25
C VAL A 135 -10.97 3.41 10.74
N ALA A 136 -10.85 2.22 11.32
CA ALA A 136 -10.53 2.01 12.73
C ALA A 136 -9.46 0.91 12.87
N MET A 137 -9.01 0.68 14.11
CA MET A 137 -8.05 -0.39 14.45
C MET A 137 -6.81 -0.40 13.53
N ALA A 138 -6.24 0.79 13.31
CA ALA A 138 -5.05 1.00 12.47
C ALA A 138 -5.16 0.42 11.04
N GLY A 139 -6.37 0.40 10.46
CA GLY A 139 -6.63 -0.07 9.11
C GLY A 139 -7.25 -1.48 9.03
N TRP A 140 -7.38 -2.18 10.14
CA TRP A 140 -7.94 -3.54 10.18
C TRP A 140 -9.46 -3.59 10.36
N GLN A 141 -10.10 -2.43 10.55
CA GLN A 141 -11.55 -2.36 10.71
C GLN A 141 -12.09 -1.12 10.02
N ARG A 142 -13.39 -1.17 9.70
CA ARG A 142 -14.19 0.01 9.44
C ARG A 142 -15.40 -0.01 10.37
N ILE A 143 -15.75 1.15 10.91
CA ILE A 143 -16.89 1.34 11.81
C ILE A 143 -17.85 2.34 11.20
N CYS A 144 -19.13 2.03 11.22
CA CYS A 144 -20.19 2.91 10.80
C CYS A 144 -20.65 3.79 11.98
N GLY A 145 -20.34 5.08 11.94
CA GLY A 145 -20.82 6.02 12.98
C GLY A 145 -22.34 6.20 13.02
N ALA A 146 -23.07 5.82 11.97
CA ALA A 146 -24.53 5.99 11.89
C ALA A 146 -25.32 4.87 12.58
N CYS A 147 -24.86 3.61 12.50
CA CYS A 147 -25.57 2.46 13.07
C CYS A 147 -24.73 1.59 14.02
N GLY A 148 -23.44 1.88 14.17
CA GLY A 148 -22.53 1.14 15.05
C GLY A 148 -22.04 -0.21 14.51
N ALA A 149 -22.36 -0.53 13.25
CA ALA A 149 -21.85 -1.71 12.55
C ALA A 149 -20.35 -1.62 12.25
#